data_AF-A0A822HK67-F1
#
_entry.id   AF-A0A822HK67-F1
#
_cell.length_a   1.000
_cell.length_b   1.000
_cell.length_c   1.000
_cell.angle_alpha   90.00
_cell.angle_beta   90.00
_cell.angle_gamma   90.00
#
_symmetry.space_group_name_H-M   'P 1'
#
loop_
_entity.id
_entity.type
_entity.pdbx_description
1 polymer ?
#
loop_
_entity_poly.entity_id
_entity_poly.type
_entity_poly.pdbx_seq_one_letter_code
_entity_poly.pdbx_strand_id
1 'polypeptide(L)' 'MCEVAADFYENFFKKSNIVKPHPYTDFPPIGYDNVDESIPEVTLDELIFTVQAK' A
#
# COMPACT_ATOMS: atom_id res chain seq x y z
N MET A 1 10.77 45.06 -4.94
CA MET A 1 10.14 44.53 -3.71
C MET A 1 9.18 43.35 -3.98
N CYS A 2 8.54 43.24 -5.16
CA CYS A 2 7.70 42.08 -5.49
C CYS A 2 8.48 40.78 -5.75
N GLU A 3 9.70 40.86 -6.28
CA GLU A 3 10.53 39.68 -6.62
C GLU A 3 10.92 38.87 -5.37
N VAL A 4 11.31 39.54 -4.29
CA VAL A 4 11.65 38.89 -3.02
C VAL A 4 10.47 38.13 -2.42
N ALA A 5 9.25 38.66 -2.59
CA ALA A 5 8.04 37.99 -2.14
C ALA A 5 7.70 36.78 -3.02
N ALA A 6 7.88 36.89 -4.34
CA ALA A 6 7.66 35.79 -5.27
C ALA A 6 8.63 34.62 -4.99
N ASP A 7 9.92 34.91 -4.82
CA ASP A 7 10.95 33.91 -4.51
C ASP A 7 10.67 33.19 -3.18
N PHE A 8 10.13 33.90 -2.18
CA PHE A 8 9.75 33.30 -0.91
C PHE A 8 8.62 32.28 -1.08
N TYR A 9 7.55 32.63 -1.82
CA TYR A 9 6.44 31.71 -2.06
C TYR A 9 6.83 30.53 -2.95
N GLU A 10 7.67 30.74 -3.98
CA GLU A 10 8.17 29.64 -4.79
C GLU A 10 8.94 28.62 -3.96
N ASN A 11 9.78 29.07 -3.03
CA ASN A 11 10.53 28.18 -2.15
C ASN A 11 9.65 27.54 -1.07
N PHE A 12 8.64 28.25 -0.57
CA PHE A 12 7.69 27.73 0.43
C PHE A 12 6.76 26.65 -0.14
N PHE A 13 6.26 26.84 -1.36
CA PHE A 13 5.43 25.85 -2.06
C PHE A 13 6.26 24.82 -2.83
N LYS A 14 7.60 24.94 -2.82
CA LYS A 14 8.50 23.92 -3.38
C LYS A 14 8.27 22.64 -2.59
N LYS A 15 7.48 21.75 -3.20
CA LYS A 15 7.04 20.48 -2.63
C LYS A 15 8.26 19.78 -2.02
N SER A 16 8.32 19.73 -0.70
CA SER A 16 9.34 18.95 -0.02
C SER A 16 9.17 17.52 -0.51
N ASN A 17 10.21 16.93 -1.10
CA ASN A 17 10.23 15.52 -1.52
C ASN A 17 10.28 14.61 -0.28
N ILE A 18 9.29 14.74 0.60
CA ILE A 18 9.09 13.86 1.74
C ILE A 18 8.47 12.61 1.15
N VAL A 19 9.33 11.66 0.77
CA VAL A 19 8.91 10.30 0.49
C VAL A 19 8.51 9.69 1.82
N LYS A 20 7.22 9.70 2.13
CA LYS A 20 6.70 8.92 3.25
C LYS A 20 6.79 7.45 2.83
N PRO A 21 7.38 6.57 3.66
CA PRO A 21 7.39 5.16 3.34
C PRO A 21 5.95 4.67 3.22
N HIS A 22 5.68 3.87 2.21
CA HIS A 22 4.36 3.33 1.96
C HIS A 22 4.09 2.22 3.00
N PRO A 23 2.98 2.34 3.77
CA PRO A 23 2.80 1.63 5.04
C PRO A 23 2.72 0.10 4.92
N TYR A 24 2.53 -0.41 3.71
CA TYR A 24 2.42 -1.85 3.43
C TYR A 24 3.58 -2.42 2.61
N THR A 25 4.39 -1.58 1.97
CA THR A 25 5.53 -2.04 1.13
C THR A 25 6.85 -1.87 1.83
N ASP A 26 6.97 -0.84 2.67
CA ASP A 26 8.21 -0.48 3.35
C ASP A 26 8.18 -0.95 4.81
N PHE A 27 7.11 -1.64 5.23
CA PHE A 27 7.01 -2.27 6.53
C PHE A 27 7.75 -3.61 6.51
N PRO A 28 8.46 -3.99 7.59
CA PRO A 28 9.08 -5.30 7.67
C PRO A 28 8.03 -6.40 7.47
N PRO A 29 8.35 -7.48 6.74
CA PRO A 29 7.41 -8.57 6.54
C PRO A 29 6.95 -9.10 7.90
N ILE A 30 5.63 -9.09 8.11
CA ILE A 30 5.04 -9.69 9.29
C ILE A 30 5.17 -11.20 9.11
N GLY A 31 5.83 -11.86 10.06
CA GLY A 31 5.82 -13.33 10.11
C GLY A 31 4.41 -13.78 10.41
N TYR A 32 3.77 -14.50 9.48
CA TYR A 32 2.50 -15.16 9.74
C TYR A 32 2.76 -16.55 10.30
N ASP A 33 1.96 -16.99 11.26
CA ASP A 33 2.11 -18.34 11.85
C ASP A 33 1.90 -19.46 10.82
N ASN A 34 1.23 -19.15 9.70
CA ASN A 34 0.81 -20.11 8.68
C ASN A 34 1.59 -19.98 7.36
N VAL A 35 2.77 -19.34 7.36
CA VAL A 35 3.58 -19.18 6.12
C VAL A 35 3.92 -20.53 5.48
N ASP A 36 4.15 -21.55 6.31
CA ASP A 36 4.51 -22.90 5.86
C ASP A 36 3.29 -23.80 5.61
N GLU A 37 2.07 -23.33 5.87
CA GLU A 37 0.85 -24.09 5.60
C GLU A 37 0.53 -24.08 4.10
N SER A 38 0.44 -25.27 3.50
CA SER A 38 -0.01 -25.40 2.11
C SER A 38 -1.48 -25.00 1.99
N ILE A 39 -1.77 -24.01 1.16
CA ILE A 39 -3.15 -23.68 0.80
C ILE A 39 -3.73 -24.91 0.07
N PRO A 40 -4.90 -25.44 0.52
CA PRO A 40 -5.52 -26.57 -0.15
C PRO A 40 -5.90 -26.19 -1.58
N GLU A 41 -5.61 -27.07 -2.54
CA GLU A 41 -6.06 -26.90 -3.92
C GLU A 41 -7.58 -27.08 -3.96
N VAL A 42 -8.31 -26.04 -4.36
CA VAL A 42 -9.76 -26.06 -4.50
C VAL A 42 -10.11 -25.96 -5.98
N THR A 43 -10.99 -26.83 -6.44
CA THR A 43 -11.50 -26.80 -7.82
C THR A 43 -12.52 -25.70 -8.02
N LEU A 44 -12.71 -25.24 -9.26
CA LEU A 44 -13.74 -24.23 -9.58
C LEU A 44 -15.15 -24.69 -9.18
N ASP A 45 -15.42 -25.98 -9.30
CA ASP A 45 -16.72 -26.56 -8.95
C ASP A 45 -17.01 -26.49 -7.45
N GLU A 46 -16.00 -26.75 -6.62
CA GLU A 46 -16.09 -26.60 -5.15
C GLU A 46 -16.30 -25.14 -4.74
N LEU A 47 -15.64 -24.20 -5.43
CA LEU A 47 -15.84 -22.76 -5.21
C LEU A 47 -17.28 -22.34 -5.53
N ILE A 48 -17.83 -22.80 -6.65
CA ILE A 48 -19.21 -22.47 -7.05
C ILE A 48 -20.21 -23.03 -6.03
N PHE A 49 -19.99 -24.26 -5.55
CA PHE A 49 -20.85 -24.89 -4.56
C PHE A 49 -20.88 -24.11 -3.23
N THR A 50 -19.72 -23.66 -2.73
CA THR A 50 -19.66 -22.89 -1.47
C THR A 50 -20.35 -21.52 -1.57
N VAL A 51 -20.30 -20.86 -2.74
CA VAL A 51 -20.94 -19.57 -2.98
C VAL A 51 -22.46 -19.69 -3.11
N GLN A 52 -22.96 -20.76 -3.74
CA GLN A 52 -24.39 -20.99 -3.94
C GLN A 52 -25.10 -21.54 -2.69
N ALA A 53 -24.36 -22.11 -1.74
CA ALA A 53 -24.87 -22.62 -0.47
C ALA A 53 -25.25 -21.51 0.54
N LYS A 54 -25.33 -20.25 0.12
CA LYS A 54 -25.60 -19.09 0.97
C LYS A 54 -26.88 -18.36 0.59
#